data_AF-A0ABD2IZ34-F1
#
_entry.id   AF-A0ABD2IZ34-F1
#
_cell.length_a   1.000
_cell.length_b   1.000
_cell.length_c   1.000
_cell.angle_alpha   90.00
_cell.angle_beta   90.00
_cell.angle_gamma   90.00
#
_symmetry.space_group_name_H-M   'P 1'
#
loop_
_entity.id
_entity.type
_entity.pdbx_description
1 polymer ?
#
loop_
_entity_poly.entity_id
_entity_poly.type
_entity_poly.pdbx_seq_one_letter_code
_entity_poly.pdbx_strand_id
1 'polypeptide(L)'
;MEIDSHPSAAIQPEPAPIEHQQEEQQQQNNTRILPKSKKWWKKALNIRPMANSSTKPRSSWERKMQKKGEREQCKAMEAEIRQRLADERNARAQALKEREQRRKSNERKAEVVQVIRNSAKLKRMKRKQLRTTVQMRDTTATASADGKQK
;
A
#
# COMPACT_ATOMS: atom_id res chain seq x y z
N MET A 1 11.53 27.18 8.12
CA MET A 1 10.12 26.77 8.05
C MET A 1 9.36 27.97 7.56
N GLU A 2 9.33 28.17 6.25
CA GLU A 2 8.55 29.24 5.63
C GLU A 2 7.34 28.57 4.99
N ILE A 3 6.17 28.93 5.49
CA ILE A 3 4.88 28.40 5.06
C ILE A 3 4.41 29.41 4.02
N ASP A 4 4.61 29.11 2.74
CA ASP A 4 4.09 29.95 1.66
C ASP A 4 2.56 29.87 1.64
N SER A 5 1.96 30.77 2.42
CA SER A 5 0.54 31.09 2.45
C SER A 5 0.16 31.74 1.12
N HIS A 6 -0.21 30.92 0.15
CA HIS A 6 -0.81 31.41 -1.09
C HIS A 6 -2.15 32.09 -0.76
N PRO A 7 -2.39 33.33 -1.22
CA PRO A 7 -3.70 33.95 -1.04
C PRO A 7 -4.73 33.14 -1.83
N SER A 8 -5.74 32.64 -1.12
CA SER A 8 -6.92 32.01 -1.69
C SER A 8 -7.53 32.97 -2.71
N ALA A 9 -7.32 32.69 -4.00
CA ALA A 9 -7.91 33.42 -5.09
C ALA A 9 -9.43 33.44 -4.89
N ALA A 10 -10.00 34.63 -4.76
CA ALA A 10 -11.43 34.84 -4.68
C ALA A 10 -12.10 34.18 -5.88
N ILE A 11 -12.89 33.14 -5.61
CA ILE A 11 -13.79 32.51 -6.56
C ILE A 11 -14.84 33.56 -6.89
N GLN A 12 -14.75 34.16 -8.08
CA GLN A 12 -15.80 34.98 -8.64
C GLN A 12 -17.03 34.08 -8.88
N PRO A 13 -18.27 34.53 -8.54
CA PRO A 13 -19.45 33.79 -8.93
C PRO A 13 -19.56 33.78 -10.46
N GLU A 14 -19.67 32.58 -11.02
CA GLU A 14 -19.88 32.32 -12.45
C GLU A 14 -21.15 33.07 -12.92
N PRO A 15 -21.12 33.79 -14.06
CA PRO A 15 -22.30 34.46 -14.58
C PRO A 15 -23.38 33.43 -14.96
N ALA A 16 -24.62 33.68 -14.51
CA ALA A 16 -25.76 32.80 -14.72
C ALA A 16 -25.98 32.45 -16.21
N PRO A 17 -26.54 31.25 -16.52
CA PRO A 17 -26.72 30.81 -17.90
C PRO A 17 -27.74 31.69 -18.65
N ILE A 18 -27.34 32.25 -19.80
CA ILE A 18 -28.19 33.05 -20.70
C ILE A 18 -29.08 32.15 -21.60
N GLU A 19 -29.02 30.82 -21.46
CA GLU A 19 -29.65 29.87 -22.39
C GLU A 19 -31.17 29.73 -22.27
N HIS A 20 -31.82 30.31 -21.25
CA HIS A 20 -33.27 30.15 -21.07
C HIS A 20 -34.14 30.95 -22.06
N GLN A 21 -33.60 31.94 -22.76
CA GLN A 21 -34.39 32.76 -23.69
C GLN A 21 -34.51 32.18 -25.10
N GLN A 22 -33.64 31.23 -25.48
CA GLN A 22 -33.64 30.64 -26.83
C GLN A 22 -34.55 29.41 -26.95
N GLU A 23 -34.86 28.72 -25.85
CA GLU A 23 -35.79 27.59 -25.84
C GLU A 23 -37.27 28.02 -25.92
N GLU A 24 -37.63 29.20 -25.40
CA GLU A 24 -39.00 29.71 -25.46
C GLU A 24 -39.42 30.14 -26.87
N GLN A 25 -38.48 30.66 -27.67
CA GLN A 25 -38.77 31.14 -29.03
C GLN A 25 -39.00 29.99 -30.03
N GLN A 26 -38.48 28.80 -29.77
CA GLN A 26 -38.69 27.64 -30.65
C GLN A 26 -40.09 27.01 -30.50
N GLN A 27 -40.84 27.37 -29.45
CA GLN A 27 -42.17 26.78 -29.20
C GLN A 27 -43.31 27.45 -29.97
N GLN A 28 -43.08 28.61 -30.62
CA GLN A 28 -44.17 29.41 -31.18
C GLN A 28 -44.55 29.08 -32.64
N ASN A 29 -43.83 28.17 -33.31
CA ASN A 29 -44.00 27.93 -34.75
C ASN A 29 -44.58 26.56 -35.09
N ASN A 30 -45.48 26.00 -34.26
CA ASN A 30 -46.19 24.76 -34.59
C ASN A 30 -47.69 25.03 -34.77
N THR A 31 -48.07 25.41 -36.00
CA THR A 31 -49.46 25.65 -36.44
C THR A 31 -50.22 24.35 -36.69
N ARG A 32 -50.16 23.39 -35.76
CA ARG A 32 -51.00 22.19 -35.78
C ARG A 32 -51.90 22.17 -34.55
N ILE A 33 -53.19 21.94 -34.80
CA ILE A 33 -54.29 21.97 -33.83
C ILE A 33 -53.94 21.07 -32.63
N LEU A 34 -53.78 21.68 -31.45
CA LEU A 34 -53.53 20.97 -30.20
C LEU A 34 -54.80 20.19 -29.78
N PRO A 35 -54.68 18.92 -29.34
CA PRO A 35 -55.80 18.21 -28.75
C PRO A 35 -56.22 18.84 -27.41
N LYS A 36 -57.51 18.78 -27.11
CA LYS A 36 -58.17 19.50 -26.00
C LYS A 36 -57.60 19.17 -24.61
N SER A 37 -56.94 18.02 -24.44
CA SER A 37 -56.33 17.58 -23.17
C SER A 37 -54.93 18.14 -22.90
N LYS A 38 -54.33 18.92 -23.81
CA LYS A 38 -52.94 19.46 -23.70
C LYS A 38 -51.86 18.40 -23.45
N LYS A 39 -52.20 17.12 -23.51
CA LYS A 39 -51.30 16.01 -23.19
C LYS A 39 -51.23 15.09 -24.39
N TRP A 40 -50.09 15.17 -25.06
CA TRP A 40 -49.79 14.38 -26.24
C TRP A 40 -49.36 12.96 -25.80
N TRP A 41 -50.08 11.93 -26.24
CA TRP A 41 -49.94 10.56 -25.73
C TRP A 41 -48.75 9.78 -26.31
N LYS A 42 -48.07 10.30 -27.36
CA LYS A 42 -46.85 9.70 -27.93
C LYS A 42 -45.62 10.53 -27.57
N LYS A 43 -44.75 10.15 -26.63
CA LYS A 43 -43.48 10.91 -26.47
C LYS A 43 -42.78 11.00 -27.82
N ALA A 44 -42.32 12.18 -28.23
CA ALA A 44 -41.53 12.32 -29.44
C ALA A 44 -40.42 11.28 -29.35
N LEU A 45 -40.38 10.34 -30.30
CA LEU A 45 -39.29 9.40 -30.39
C LEU A 45 -38.08 10.30 -30.63
N ASN A 46 -37.24 10.51 -29.61
CA ASN A 46 -35.91 11.04 -29.82
C ASN A 46 -35.25 10.04 -30.76
N ILE A 47 -35.34 10.32 -32.06
CA ILE A 47 -34.55 9.66 -33.08
C ILE A 47 -33.14 10.00 -32.62
N ARG A 48 -32.53 9.09 -31.87
CA ARG A 48 -31.10 9.16 -31.59
C ARG A 48 -30.49 9.38 -32.97
N PRO A 49 -29.67 10.43 -33.20
CA PRO A 49 -28.91 10.44 -34.42
C PRO A 49 -28.18 9.10 -34.43
N MET A 50 -28.51 8.24 -35.39
CA MET A 50 -27.68 7.11 -35.75
C MET A 50 -26.43 7.74 -36.37
N ALA A 51 -25.65 8.44 -35.54
CA ALA A 51 -24.31 8.85 -35.84
C ALA A 51 -23.52 7.56 -35.82
N ASN A 52 -23.56 6.89 -36.96
CA ASN A 52 -22.70 5.81 -37.37
C ASN A 52 -21.35 6.06 -36.72
N SER A 53 -20.99 5.16 -35.80
CA SER A 53 -19.72 5.06 -35.10
C SER A 53 -18.61 5.81 -35.82
N SER A 54 -18.41 7.09 -35.48
CA SER A 54 -17.32 7.87 -36.04
C SER A 54 -16.06 7.26 -35.44
N THR A 55 -15.40 6.41 -36.23
CA THR A 55 -14.08 5.90 -35.89
C THR A 55 -13.21 7.11 -35.61
N LYS A 56 -12.76 7.24 -34.36
CA LYS A 56 -11.89 8.33 -33.91
C LYS A 56 -10.81 8.56 -34.96
N PRO A 57 -10.56 9.81 -35.40
CA PRO A 57 -9.57 10.08 -36.43
C PRO A 57 -8.23 9.47 -36.01
N ARG A 58 -7.55 8.81 -36.95
CA ARG A 58 -6.26 8.17 -36.69
C ARG A 58 -5.29 9.22 -36.16
N SER A 59 -4.71 9.00 -34.99
CA SER A 59 -3.71 9.92 -34.45
C SER A 59 -2.49 9.99 -35.37
N SER A 60 -1.88 11.18 -35.45
CA SER A 60 -0.59 11.37 -36.13
C SER A 60 0.48 10.43 -35.56
N TRP A 61 1.49 10.13 -36.39
CA TRP A 61 2.62 9.28 -36.00
C TRP A 61 3.36 9.84 -34.77
N GLU A 62 3.60 11.14 -34.76
CA GLU A 62 4.22 11.86 -33.64
C GLU A 62 3.47 11.63 -32.32
N ARG A 63 2.14 11.76 -32.33
CA ARG A 63 1.31 11.49 -31.14
C ARG A 63 1.37 10.03 -30.68
N LYS A 64 1.63 9.08 -31.59
CA LYS A 64 1.85 7.67 -31.23
C LYS A 64 3.21 7.46 -30.58
N MET A 65 4.25 8.13 -31.11
CA MET A 65 5.59 8.08 -30.55
C MET A 65 5.65 8.71 -29.17
N GLN A 66 5.00 9.86 -28.97
CA GLN A 66 4.88 10.50 -27.66
C GLN A 66 4.22 9.57 -26.64
N LYS A 67 3.07 8.97 -26.98
CA LYS A 67 2.38 8.00 -26.11
C LYS A 67 3.21 6.75 -25.82
N LYS A 68 4.04 6.32 -26.77
CA LYS A 68 4.96 5.20 -26.57
C LYS A 68 6.05 5.57 -25.55
N GLY A 69 6.64 6.76 -25.70
CA GLY A 69 7.62 7.29 -24.75
C GLY A 69 7.05 7.45 -23.34
N GLU A 70 5.87 8.05 -23.20
CA GLU A 70 5.16 8.18 -21.91
C GLU A 70 4.94 6.81 -21.26
N ARG A 71 4.49 5.81 -22.04
CA ARG A 71 4.27 4.45 -21.54
C ARG A 71 5.57 3.78 -21.09
N GLU A 72 6.67 3.98 -21.82
CA GLU A 72 7.98 3.44 -21.46
C GLU A 72 8.50 4.08 -20.17
N GLN A 73 8.32 5.39 -20.01
CA GLN A 73 8.66 6.11 -18.78
C GLN A 73 7.83 5.59 -17.58
N CYS A 74 6.51 5.47 -17.72
CA CYS A 74 5.67 4.91 -16.66
C CYS A 74 6.10 3.50 -16.26
N LYS A 75 6.42 2.64 -17.25
CA LYS A 75 6.89 1.27 -16.98
C LYS A 75 8.24 1.25 -16.25
N ALA A 76 9.16 2.14 -16.61
CA ALA A 76 10.44 2.26 -15.93
C ALA A 76 10.24 2.65 -14.45
N MET A 77 9.38 3.64 -14.19
CA MET A 77 9.03 4.06 -12.83
C MET A 77 8.33 2.93 -12.04
N GLU A 78 7.39 2.22 -12.65
CA GLU A 78 6.74 1.06 -12.02
C GLU A 78 7.74 -0.05 -11.67
N ALA A 79 8.69 -0.33 -12.56
CA ALA A 79 9.73 -1.33 -12.33
C ALA A 79 10.63 -0.94 -11.16
N GLU A 80 11.04 0.33 -11.09
CA GLU A 80 11.84 0.86 -9.98
C GLU A 80 11.10 0.75 -8.65
N ILE A 81 9.81 1.12 -8.60
CA ILE A 81 8.98 0.98 -7.39
C ILE A 81 8.89 -0.49 -6.95
N ARG A 82 8.65 -1.41 -7.90
CA ARG A 82 8.58 -2.85 -7.60
C ARG A 82 9.91 -3.38 -7.07
N GLN A 83 11.03 -2.97 -7.64
CA GLN A 83 12.36 -3.36 -7.18
C GLN A 83 12.61 -2.88 -5.75
N ARG A 84 12.38 -1.59 -5.46
CA ARG A 84 12.52 -1.04 -4.10
C ARG A 84 11.70 -1.80 -3.07
N LEU A 85 10.43 -2.08 -3.37
CA LEU A 85 9.56 -2.85 -2.47
C LEU A 85 10.01 -4.30 -2.28
N ALA A 86 10.54 -4.94 -3.34
CA ALA A 86 11.09 -6.28 -3.26
C ALA A 86 12.36 -6.31 -2.40
N ASP A 87 13.25 -5.34 -2.56
CA ASP A 87 14.49 -5.20 -1.80
C ASP A 87 14.20 -4.96 -0.32
N GLU A 88 13.24 -4.08 0.01
CA GLU A 88 12.79 -3.88 1.39
C GLU A 88 12.24 -5.17 2.01
N ARG A 89 11.41 -5.91 1.27
CA ARG A 89 10.85 -7.18 1.76
C ARG A 89 11.95 -8.20 1.99
N ASN A 90 12.91 -8.31 1.08
CA ASN A 90 14.04 -9.22 1.19
C ASN A 90 14.94 -8.86 2.37
N ALA A 91 15.23 -7.57 2.57
CA ALA A 91 16.01 -7.08 3.71
C ALA A 91 15.32 -7.39 5.04
N ARG A 92 14.00 -7.15 5.14
CA ARG A 92 13.22 -7.52 6.34
C ARG A 92 13.24 -9.03 6.59
N ALA A 93 13.07 -9.84 5.54
CA ALA A 93 13.11 -11.30 5.66
C ALA A 93 14.50 -11.80 6.11
N GLN A 94 15.57 -11.22 5.57
CA GLN A 94 16.95 -11.53 5.98
C GLN A 94 17.20 -11.13 7.45
N ALA A 95 16.78 -9.94 7.86
CA ALA A 95 16.90 -9.48 9.25
C ALA A 95 16.14 -10.38 10.24
N LEU A 96 14.96 -10.88 9.85
CA LEU A 96 14.20 -11.85 10.65
C LEU A 96 14.94 -13.18 10.77
N LYS A 97 15.45 -13.72 9.65
CA LYS A 97 16.24 -14.95 9.65
C LYS A 97 17.49 -14.81 10.52
N GLU A 98 18.20 -13.69 10.43
CA GLU A 98 19.38 -13.42 11.26
C GLU A 98 19.00 -13.33 12.75
N ARG A 99 17.90 -12.63 13.08
CA ARG A 99 17.39 -12.56 14.46
C ARG A 99 17.02 -13.94 15.00
N GLU A 100 16.39 -14.78 14.19
CA GLU A 100 16.04 -16.14 14.54
C GLU A 100 17.29 -17.00 14.77
N GLN A 101 18.30 -16.90 13.89
CA GLN A 101 19.58 -17.56 14.05
C GLN A 101 20.29 -17.11 15.34
N ARG A 102 20.29 -15.80 15.61
CA ARG A 102 20.84 -15.24 16.84
C ARG A 102 20.10 -15.77 18.07
N ARG A 103 18.77 -15.85 18.02
CA ARG A 103 17.95 -16.43 19.09
C ARG A 103 18.32 -17.90 19.32
N LYS A 104 18.37 -18.73 18.27
CA LYS A 104 18.78 -20.14 18.37
C LYS A 104 20.21 -20.29 18.92
N SER A 105 21.12 -19.41 18.51
CA SER A 105 22.49 -19.40 19.04
C SER A 105 22.55 -18.99 20.51
N ASN A 106 21.72 -18.04 20.92
CA ASN A 106 21.60 -17.59 22.30
C ASN A 106 20.93 -18.67 23.16
N GLU A 107 19.95 -19.39 22.62
CA GLU A 107 19.32 -20.55 23.29
C GLU A 107 20.35 -21.65 23.52
N ARG A 108 21.14 -22.03 22.50
CA ARG A 108 22.27 -22.97 22.64
C ARG A 108 23.30 -22.50 23.68
N LYS A 109 23.65 -21.21 23.68
CA LYS A 109 24.60 -20.64 24.66
C LYS A 109 24.00 -20.55 26.07
N ALA A 110 22.71 -20.27 26.21
CA ALA A 110 22.02 -20.23 27.49
C ALA A 110 21.81 -21.64 28.06
N GLU A 111 21.74 -22.65 27.21
CA GLU A 111 21.76 -24.07 27.60
C GLU A 111 23.12 -24.49 28.16
N VAL A 112 24.22 -23.82 27.79
CA VAL A 112 25.52 -24.02 28.42
C VAL A 112 25.49 -23.46 29.84
N VAL A 113 25.15 -24.31 30.80
CA VAL A 113 25.12 -23.98 32.23
C VAL A 113 26.49 -24.20 32.86
N GLN A 114 26.90 -23.27 33.73
CA GLN A 114 28.09 -23.46 34.56
C GLN A 114 27.77 -24.40 35.73
N VAL A 115 28.42 -25.56 35.78
CA VAL A 115 28.29 -26.50 36.90
C VAL A 115 28.88 -25.88 38.18
N ILE A 116 28.05 -25.69 39.21
CA ILE A 116 28.48 -25.18 40.51
C ILE A 116 29.00 -26.35 41.36
N ARG A 117 30.31 -26.61 41.29
CA ARG A 117 30.95 -27.70 42.06
C ARG A 117 31.10 -27.41 43.55
N ASN A 118 31.24 -26.14 43.93
CA ASN A 118 31.49 -25.75 45.31
C ASN A 118 30.18 -25.37 46.05
N SER A 119 29.81 -26.18 47.04
CA SER A 119 28.59 -26.00 47.85
C SER A 119 28.63 -24.76 48.77
N ALA A 120 29.82 -24.29 49.18
CA ALA A 120 29.96 -23.07 49.97
C ALA A 120 29.55 -21.82 49.18
N LYS A 121 29.62 -21.87 47.84
CA LYS A 121 29.18 -20.79 46.96
C LYS A 121 27.66 -20.61 47.00
N LEU A 122 26.91 -21.70 47.02
CA LEU A 122 25.44 -21.68 47.15
C LEU A 122 25.01 -21.13 48.51
N LYS A 123 25.70 -21.51 49.58
CA LYS A 123 25.40 -21.05 50.95
C LYS A 123 25.65 -19.55 51.15
N ARG A 124 26.56 -18.95 50.38
CA ARG A 124 26.89 -17.51 50.43
C ARG A 124 25.99 -16.64 49.54
N MET A 125 25.26 -17.21 48.60
CA MET A 125 24.42 -16.45 47.68
C MET A 125 23.12 -15.97 48.32
N LYS A 126 22.64 -14.81 47.89
CA LYS A 126 21.36 -14.24 48.34
C LYS A 126 20.19 -15.11 47.86
N ARG A 127 19.16 -15.28 48.69
CA ARG A 127 17.94 -16.08 48.39
C ARG A 127 17.31 -15.76 47.03
N LYS A 128 17.25 -14.49 46.63
CA LYS A 128 16.69 -14.09 45.32
C LYS A 128 17.52 -14.63 44.15
N GLN A 129 18.85 -14.62 44.27
CA GLN A 129 19.76 -15.09 43.24
C GLN A 129 19.68 -16.62 43.10
N LEU A 130 19.59 -17.36 44.22
CA LEU A 130 19.36 -18.81 44.19
C LEU A 130 18.08 -19.18 43.42
N ARG A 131 16.99 -18.43 43.58
CA ARG A 131 15.72 -18.68 42.85
C ARG A 131 15.79 -18.34 41.36
N THR A 132 16.62 -17.37 40.97
CA THR A 132 16.70 -16.87 39.59
C THR A 132 17.80 -17.53 38.77
N THR A 133 18.97 -17.80 39.36
CA THR A 133 20.17 -18.23 38.62
C THR A 133 20.49 -19.71 38.79
N VAL A 134 20.08 -20.34 39.89
CA VAL A 134 20.34 -21.77 40.11
C VAL A 134 19.17 -22.56 39.53
N GLN A 135 19.35 -23.04 38.30
CA GLN A 135 18.45 -24.00 37.68
C GLN A 135 18.98 -25.41 37.90
N MET A 136 18.13 -26.34 38.30
CA MET A 136 18.50 -27.76 38.33
C MET A 136 18.44 -28.29 36.89
N ARG A 137 19.61 -28.64 36.34
CA ARG A 137 19.74 -29.29 35.03
C ARG A 137 20.57 -30.55 35.23
N ASP A 138 20.13 -31.65 34.65
CA ASP A 138 20.85 -32.91 34.72
C ASP A 138 22.13 -32.81 33.87
N THR A 139 23.28 -32.91 34.52
CA THR A 139 24.62 -32.83 33.90
C THR A 139 25.37 -34.17 33.99
N THR A 140 24.64 -35.26 34.24
CA THR A 140 25.17 -36.61 34.45
C THR A 140 25.98 -37.16 33.27
N ALA A 141 25.83 -36.60 32.06
CA ALA A 141 26.57 -37.02 30.87
C ALA A 141 28.03 -36.53 30.82
N THR A 142 28.36 -35.35 31.38
CA THR A 142 29.70 -34.75 31.19
C THR A 142 30.77 -35.26 32.15
N ALA A 143 30.40 -35.94 33.23
CA ALA A 143 31.35 -36.40 34.25
C ALA A 143 32.05 -37.74 33.91
N SER A 144 31.58 -38.47 32.89
CA SER A 144 32.12 -39.79 32.53
C SER A 144 33.33 -39.73 31.58
N ALA A 145 33.63 -38.59 30.95
CA ALA A 145 34.66 -38.49 29.89
C ALA A 145 36.04 -38.00 30.38
N ASP A 146 36.10 -37.26 31.50
CA ASP A 146 37.35 -36.64 31.99
C ASP A 146 38.03 -37.44 33.13
N GLY A 147 37.91 -38.77 33.09
CA GLY A 147 38.48 -39.66 34.09
C GLY A 147 39.71 -40.40 33.59
N LYS A 148 40.90 -39.95 34.03
CA LYS A 148 42.22 -40.62 33.98
C LYS A 148 42.90 -40.70 32.61
N GLN A 149 43.70 -39.69 32.30
CA GLN A 149 45.04 -39.92 31.74
C GLN A 149 46.03 -39.86 32.90
N LYS A 150 46.90 -40.86 32.93
CA LYS A 150 47.83 -41.19 34.02
C LYS A 150 49.03 -40.26 34.02
#